data_AF-A0A962JG31-F1
#
_entry.id   AF-A0A962JG31-F1
#
_cell.length_a   1.000
_cell.length_b   1.000
_cell.length_c   1.000
_cell.angle_alpha   90.00
_cell.angle_beta   90.00
_cell.angle_gamma   90.00
#
_symmetry.space_group_name_H-M   'P 1'
#
loop_
_entity.id
_entity.type
_entity.pdbx_description
1 polymer ?
#
loop_
_entity_poly.entity_id
_entity_poly.type
_entity_poly.pdbx_seq_one_letter_code
_entity_poly.pdbx_strand_id
1 'polypeptide(L)'
;MSNYPNFETKTFSDIYQSSKGQEIWDFLNEAISINRMAAVSDVGKPALLAIESLLIKKGFISERDSVSGEHKAQFDRLKQMLGAMVRQVMENNGYQLHSNNVKVPNSKVFYSASSYKSKE
;
A
#
# COMPACT_ATOMS: atom_id res chain seq x y z
N MET A 1 5.50 -12.20 18.40
CA MET A 1 5.55 -10.73 18.42
C MET A 1 6.17 -10.28 17.12
N SER A 2 5.49 -9.42 16.36
CA SER A 2 6.02 -8.85 15.12
C SER A 2 7.22 -7.95 15.44
N ASN A 3 8.29 -8.02 14.64
CA ASN A 3 9.54 -7.26 14.85
C ASN A 3 9.55 -5.87 14.18
N TYR A 4 8.38 -5.36 13.78
CA TYR A 4 8.22 -4.06 13.12
C TYR A 4 7.33 -3.13 13.96
N PRO A 5 7.49 -1.80 13.85
CA PRO A 5 6.68 -0.85 14.60
C PRO A 5 5.19 -0.93 14.19
N ASN A 6 4.32 -0.44 15.05
CA ASN A 6 2.90 -0.32 14.74
C ASN A 6 2.66 0.74 13.66
N PHE A 7 1.57 0.58 12.89
CA PHE A 7 1.14 1.59 11.93
C PHE A 7 0.75 2.90 12.64
N GLU A 8 1.26 4.03 12.17
CA GLU A 8 0.83 5.35 12.61
C GLU A 8 -0.51 5.69 11.96
N THR A 9 -1.59 5.34 12.65
CA THR A 9 -2.95 5.34 12.08
C THR A 9 -3.44 6.70 11.62
N LYS A 10 -3.03 7.80 12.29
CA LYS A 10 -3.50 9.17 12.00
C LYS A 10 -5.03 9.20 11.87
N THR A 11 -5.54 9.56 10.69
CA THR A 11 -6.99 9.65 10.41
C THR A 11 -7.63 8.31 10.02
N PHE A 12 -6.89 7.21 9.95
CA PHE A 12 -7.34 5.89 9.49
C PHE A 12 -7.60 4.90 10.63
N SER A 13 -7.65 5.38 11.89
CA SER A 13 -7.85 4.50 13.06
C SER A 13 -9.10 3.64 12.94
N ASP A 14 -10.17 4.17 12.35
CA ASP A 14 -11.44 3.48 12.09
C ASP A 14 -11.27 2.24 11.19
N ILE A 15 -10.45 2.34 10.14
CA ILE A 15 -10.22 1.23 9.22
C ILE A 15 -9.12 0.30 9.75
N TYR A 16 -8.07 0.86 10.33
CA TYR A 16 -6.94 0.08 10.84
C TYR A 16 -7.34 -0.85 11.99
N GLN A 17 -8.25 -0.42 12.86
CA GLN A 17 -8.71 -1.23 13.99
C GLN A 17 -9.54 -2.45 13.57
N SER A 18 -9.98 -2.52 12.31
CA SER A 18 -10.61 -3.73 11.78
C SER A 18 -9.58 -4.86 11.60
N SER A 19 -10.05 -6.12 11.64
CA SER A 19 -9.20 -7.29 11.37
C SER A 19 -8.49 -7.17 10.02
N LYS A 20 -9.22 -6.73 8.98
CA LYS A 20 -8.67 -6.50 7.65
C LYS A 20 -7.55 -5.44 7.65
N GLY A 21 -7.72 -4.36 8.40
CA GLY A 21 -6.69 -3.31 8.51
C GLY A 21 -5.39 -3.82 9.12
N GLN A 22 -5.48 -4.68 10.14
CA GLN A 22 -4.34 -5.32 10.78
C GLN A 22 -3.69 -6.37 9.86
N GLU A 23 -4.49 -7.22 9.20
CA GLU A 23 -4.00 -8.22 8.24
C GLU A 23 -3.26 -7.59 7.06
N ILE A 24 -3.74 -6.43 6.57
CA ILE A 24 -3.04 -5.66 5.54
C ILE A 24 -1.69 -5.18 6.06
N TRP A 25 -1.64 -4.62 7.28
CA TRP A 25 -0.40 -4.14 7.86
C TRP A 25 0.63 -5.26 8.02
N ASP A 26 0.20 -6.40 8.53
CA ASP A 26 1.05 -7.57 8.69
C ASP A 26 1.59 -8.06 7.34
N PHE A 27 0.72 -8.15 6.33
CA PHE A 27 1.11 -8.52 4.97
C PHE A 27 2.13 -7.56 4.35
N LEU A 28 1.95 -6.25 4.51
CA LEU A 28 2.87 -5.26 3.96
C LEU A 28 4.26 -5.35 4.60
N ASN A 29 4.35 -5.81 5.85
CA ASN A 29 5.60 -6.04 6.56
C ASN A 29 6.19 -7.45 6.36
N GLU A 30 5.56 -8.32 5.55
CA GLU A 30 6.18 -9.57 5.13
C GLU A 30 7.38 -9.29 4.20
N ALA A 31 8.43 -10.11 4.31
CA ALA A 31 9.64 -9.97 3.48
C ALA A 31 9.34 -9.97 1.98
N ILE A 32 8.36 -10.77 1.53
CA ILE A 32 7.95 -10.81 0.12
C ILE A 32 7.37 -9.48 -0.37
N SER A 33 6.61 -8.79 0.48
CA SER A 33 6.01 -7.49 0.17
C SER A 33 7.08 -6.41 0.12
N ILE A 34 7.94 -6.36 1.15
CA ILE A 34 9.05 -5.40 1.24
C ILE A 34 9.97 -5.55 0.02
N ASN A 35 10.45 -6.76 -0.27
CA ASN A 35 11.38 -6.99 -1.37
C ASN A 35 10.80 -6.62 -2.74
N ARG A 36 9.50 -6.88 -2.96
CA ARG A 36 8.80 -6.49 -4.20
C ARG A 36 8.68 -4.98 -4.33
N MET A 37 8.28 -4.31 -3.26
CA MET A 37 8.14 -2.84 -3.22
C MET A 37 9.49 -2.13 -3.35
N ALA A 38 10.54 -2.66 -2.73
CA ALA A 38 11.92 -2.21 -2.88
C ALA A 38 12.40 -2.33 -4.33
N ALA A 39 12.36 -3.54 -4.90
CA ALA A 39 12.86 -3.80 -6.25
C ALA A 39 12.18 -2.95 -7.34
N VAL A 40 10.87 -2.70 -7.23
CA VAL A 40 10.15 -1.86 -8.19
C VAL A 40 10.48 -0.37 -7.98
N SER A 41 10.74 0.04 -6.74
CA SER A 41 11.12 1.41 -6.39
C SER A 41 12.54 1.74 -6.87
N ASP A 42 13.48 0.79 -6.81
CA ASP A 42 14.86 0.96 -7.28
C ASP A 42 14.93 1.29 -8.78
N VAL A 43 13.95 0.85 -9.56
CA VAL A 43 13.81 1.19 -11.00
C VAL A 43 12.82 2.34 -11.25
N GLY A 44 12.52 3.15 -10.23
CA GLY A 44 11.70 4.36 -10.31
C GLY A 44 10.20 4.12 -10.44
N LYS A 45 9.72 2.89 -10.29
CA LYS A 45 8.30 2.56 -10.42
C LYS A 45 7.59 2.59 -9.05
N PRO A 46 6.26 2.83 -9.00
CA PRO A 46 5.52 2.88 -7.74
C PRO A 46 5.54 1.57 -6.95
N ALA A 47 5.70 1.66 -5.62
CA ALA A 47 5.79 0.47 -4.75
C ALA A 47 4.53 -0.42 -4.82
N LEU A 48 3.34 0.20 -4.77
CA LEU A 48 2.06 -0.50 -4.77
C LEU A 48 1.84 -1.38 -6.02
N LEU A 49 2.49 -1.06 -7.15
CA LEU A 49 2.39 -1.88 -8.36
C LEU A 49 2.88 -3.32 -8.16
N ALA A 50 3.94 -3.50 -7.37
CA ALA A 50 4.55 -4.82 -7.22
C ALA A 50 3.72 -5.77 -6.35
N ILE A 51 2.77 -5.23 -5.59
CA ILE A 51 1.94 -5.97 -4.65
C ILE A 51 0.43 -5.89 -4.93
N GLU A 52 -0.02 -5.08 -5.89
CA GLU A 52 -1.44 -4.93 -6.23
C GLU A 52 -2.15 -6.27 -6.43
N SER A 53 -1.60 -7.14 -7.28
CA SER A 53 -2.23 -8.43 -7.56
C SER A 53 -2.30 -9.33 -6.32
N LEU A 54 -1.35 -9.19 -5.38
CA LEU A 54 -1.39 -9.91 -4.10
C LEU A 54 -2.45 -9.34 -3.17
N LEU A 55 -2.59 -8.01 -3.11
CA LEU A 55 -3.65 -7.34 -2.32
C LEU A 55 -5.04 -7.79 -2.80
N ILE A 56 -5.25 -7.87 -4.12
CA ILE A 56 -6.50 -8.37 -4.71
C ILE A 56 -6.71 -9.85 -4.38
N LYS A 57 -5.69 -10.69 -4.62
CA LYS A 57 -5.77 -12.14 -4.40
C LYS A 57 -6.04 -12.51 -2.93
N LYS A 58 -5.52 -11.72 -1.98
CA LYS A 58 -5.76 -11.90 -0.55
C LYS A 58 -7.13 -11.33 -0.09
N GLY A 59 -7.91 -10.71 -0.98
CA GLY A 59 -9.20 -10.11 -0.64
C GLY A 59 -9.09 -8.82 0.18
N PHE A 60 -7.90 -8.22 0.22
CA PHE A 60 -7.66 -6.98 0.96
C PHE A 60 -8.24 -5.76 0.28
N ILE A 61 -8.28 -5.76 -1.06
CA ILE A 61 -8.87 -4.69 -1.85
C ILE A 61 -9.52 -5.25 -3.11
N SER A 62 -10.65 -4.67 -3.51
CA SER A 62 -11.36 -5.04 -4.73
C SER A 62 -10.79 -4.33 -5.96
N GLU A 63 -11.04 -4.87 -7.16
CA GLU A 63 -10.78 -4.13 -8.40
C GLU A 63 -11.70 -2.91 -8.49
N ARG A 64 -11.20 -1.78 -8.95
CA ARG A 64 -11.92 -0.50 -9.02
C ARG A 64 -13.27 -0.64 -9.73
N ASP A 65 -13.32 -1.41 -10.81
CA ASP A 65 -14.49 -1.54 -11.68
C ASP A 65 -15.54 -2.50 -11.08
N SER A 66 -15.21 -3.21 -9.99
CA SER A 66 -16.12 -4.09 -9.25
C SER A 66 -16.80 -3.41 -8.05
N VAL A 67 -16.43 -2.16 -7.73
CA VAL A 67 -16.94 -1.44 -6.55
C VAL A 67 -18.18 -0.62 -6.93
N SER A 68 -19.32 -0.90 -6.29
CA SER A 68 -20.55 -0.13 -6.46
C SER A 68 -20.42 1.29 -5.88
N GLY A 69 -21.30 2.21 -6.31
CA GLY A 69 -21.27 3.61 -5.89
C GLY A 69 -21.38 3.81 -4.37
N GLU A 70 -22.16 2.97 -3.68
CA GLU A 70 -22.35 3.06 -2.22
C GLU A 70 -21.06 2.70 -1.43
N HIS A 71 -20.21 1.84 -1.98
CA HIS A 71 -18.96 1.41 -1.36
C HIS A 71 -17.76 2.24 -1.82
N LYS A 72 -17.95 3.19 -2.74
CA LYS A 72 -16.87 3.97 -3.34
C LYS A 72 -16.07 4.77 -2.33
N ALA A 73 -16.74 5.42 -1.38
CA ALA A 73 -16.08 6.22 -0.34
C ALA A 73 -15.19 5.36 0.57
N GLN A 74 -15.67 4.19 0.97
CA GLN A 74 -14.91 3.24 1.79
C GLN A 74 -13.71 2.68 1.01
N PHE A 75 -13.90 2.36 -0.27
CA PHE A 75 -12.83 1.91 -1.15
C PHE A 75 -11.74 2.97 -1.35
N ASP A 76 -12.12 4.23 -1.58
CA ASP A 76 -11.15 5.31 -1.74
C ASP A 76 -10.39 5.58 -0.43
N ARG A 77 -11.05 5.51 0.72
CA ARG A 77 -10.42 5.64 2.04
C ARG A 77 -9.45 4.48 2.33
N LEU A 78 -9.79 3.26 1.94
CA LEU A 78 -8.90 2.09 2.03
C LEU A 78 -7.64 2.25 1.17
N LYS A 79 -7.76 2.76 -0.06
CA LYS A 79 -6.58 3.06 -0.91
C LYS A 79 -5.67 4.12 -0.27
N GLN A 80 -6.24 5.15 0.33
CA GLN A 80 -5.47 6.18 1.03
C GLN A 80 -4.71 5.58 2.21
N MET A 81 -5.36 4.72 3.00
CA MET A 81 -4.70 3.99 4.10
C MET A 81 -3.58 3.09 3.57
N LEU A 82 -3.80 2.34 2.49
CA LEU A 82 -2.77 1.52 1.85
C LEU A 82 -1.55 2.35 1.42
N GLY A 83 -1.78 3.52 0.82
CA GLY A 83 -0.69 4.44 0.47
C GLY A 83 0.09 4.94 1.69
N ALA A 84 -0.61 5.27 2.78
CA ALA A 84 0.02 5.67 4.03
C ALA A 84 0.82 4.54 4.69
N MET A 85 0.27 3.31 4.70
CA MET A 85 0.95 2.13 5.22
C MET A 85 2.20 1.79 4.42
N VAL A 86 2.10 1.74 3.09
CA VAL A 86 3.24 1.48 2.22
C VAL A 86 4.33 2.51 2.43
N ARG A 87 3.98 3.79 2.57
CA ARG A 87 4.95 4.83 2.89
C ARG A 87 5.72 4.52 4.17
N GLN A 88 5.01 4.21 5.26
CA GLN A 88 5.67 3.92 6.54
C GLN A 88 6.54 2.65 6.46
N VAL A 89 6.05 1.59 5.80
CA VAL A 89 6.83 0.37 5.57
C VAL A 89 8.12 0.67 4.81
N MET A 90 8.02 1.40 3.70
CA MET A 90 9.19 1.77 2.90
C MET A 90 10.16 2.65 3.70
N GLU A 91 9.67 3.64 4.44
CA GLU A 91 10.49 4.53 5.26
C GLU A 91 11.26 3.80 6.37
N ASN A 92 10.63 2.79 6.99
CA ASN A 92 11.25 1.91 7.99
C ASN A 92 12.30 0.97 7.40
N ASN A 93 12.22 0.68 6.10
CA ASN A 93 13.14 -0.21 5.39
C ASN A 93 14.22 0.55 4.60
N GLY A 94 14.55 1.78 5.03
CA GLY A 94 15.65 2.55 4.45
C GLY A 94 15.33 3.28 3.15
N TYR A 95 14.06 3.34 2.75
CA TYR A 95 13.64 4.12 1.58
C TYR A 95 13.12 5.51 1.98
N GLN A 96 13.09 6.43 1.04
CA GLN A 96 12.42 7.72 1.17
C GLN A 96 11.54 7.98 -0.04
N LEU A 97 10.46 8.73 0.18
CA LEU A 97 9.55 9.12 -0.88
C LEU A 97 10.33 9.85 -2.00
N HIS A 98 10.19 9.36 -3.23
CA HIS A 98 10.85 9.94 -4.40
C HIS A 98 9.89 10.76 -5.24
N SER A 99 8.72 10.21 -5.55
CA SER A 99 7.69 10.90 -6.33
C SER A 99 6.31 10.45 -5.90
N ASN A 100 5.39 11.41 -5.82
CA ASN A 100 3.96 11.17 -5.62
C ASN A 100 3.22 11.18 -6.95
N ASN A 101 2.02 10.60 -6.96
CA ASN A 101 1.09 10.68 -8.09
C ASN A 101 1.65 10.15 -9.42
N VAL A 102 2.57 9.18 -9.38
CA VAL A 102 3.07 8.53 -10.58
C VAL A 102 1.95 7.69 -11.16
N LYS A 103 1.61 7.91 -12.44
CA LYS A 103 0.51 7.22 -13.12
C LYS A 103 0.77 5.73 -13.22
N VAL A 104 -0.30 4.95 -13.05
CA VAL A 104 -0.26 3.49 -13.11
C VAL A 104 -1.25 2.98 -14.17
N PRO A 105 -0.89 3.03 -15.47
CA PRO A 105 -1.86 2.87 -16.56
C PRO A 105 -2.54 1.49 -16.62
N ASN A 106 -1.87 0.43 -16.12
CA ASN A 106 -2.40 -0.94 -16.16
C ASN A 106 -2.88 -1.45 -14.80
N SER A 107 -3.03 -0.56 -13.82
CA SER A 107 -3.53 -0.94 -12.49
C SER A 107 -5.05 -1.11 -12.50
N LYS A 108 -5.50 -2.16 -11.82
CA LYS A 108 -6.91 -2.45 -11.59
C LYS A 108 -7.49 -1.69 -10.40
N VAL A 109 -6.67 -1.00 -9.61
CA VAL A 109 -7.05 -0.42 -8.30
C VAL A 109 -6.68 1.06 -8.20
N PHE A 110 -5.43 1.39 -8.52
CA PHE A 110 -4.80 2.69 -8.31
C PHE A 110 -4.65 3.43 -9.64
N TYR A 111 -5.16 4.67 -9.70
CA TYR A 111 -4.87 5.55 -10.85
C TYR A 111 -3.41 6.04 -10.83
N SER A 112 -2.92 6.33 -9.62
CA SER A 112 -1.57 6.77 -9.35
C SER A 112 -1.10 6.22 -7.99
N ALA A 113 0.21 6.12 -7.82
CA ALA A 113 0.85 5.69 -6.58
C ALA A 113 2.21 6.36 -6.40
N SER A 114 2.82 6.20 -5.23
CA SER A 114 4.12 6.77 -4.92
C SER A 114 5.27 5.80 -5.25
N SER A 115 6.36 6.35 -5.77
CA SER A 115 7.66 5.66 -5.89
C SER A 115 8.62 6.16 -4.82
N TYR A 116 9.61 5.33 -4.51
CA TYR A 116 10.58 5.58 -3.46
C TYR A 116 11.99 5.40 -4.02
N LYS A 117 12.98 5.90 -3.29
CA LYS A 117 14.40 5.68 -3.56
C LYS A 117 15.09 5.28 -2.27
N SER A 118 16.15 4.48 -2.36
CA SER A 118 16.98 4.17 -1.21
C SER A 118 17.51 5.48 -0.58
N LYS A 119 17.60 5.51 0.75
CA LYS A 119 18.38 6.51 1.49
C LYS A 119 19.85 6.06 1.39
N GLU A 120 20.48 6.38 0.27
CA GLU A 120 21.95 6.37 0.19
C GLU A 120 22.54 7.40 1.16
#